data_AF-A0A844WT80-F1
#
_entry.id   AF-A0A844WT80-F1
#
_cell.length_a   1.000
_cell.length_b   1.000
_cell.length_c   1.000
_cell.angle_alpha   90.00
_cell.angle_beta   90.00
_cell.angle_gamma   90.00
#
_symmetry.space_group_name_H-M   'P 1'
#
loop_
_entity.id
_entity.type
_entity.pdbx_description
1 polymer ?
#
loop_
_entity_poly.entity_id
_entity_poly.type
_entity_poly.pdbx_seq_one_letter_code
_entity_poly.pdbx_strand_id
1 'polypeptide(L)'
;MLGVSIQIINLNILLLFLLAKRLQTYLIDTTCQLDNVSLVICYDDISNYSNFLAKQNVLIDTWFFDGFSPAKNPDMWSECLFKHCFELTAPNGRFATFTAASFVRRHLINAGFTVQKRKGFGSKREMLVGYK
;
A
#
# COMPACT_ATOMS: atom_id res chain seq x y z
N MET A 1 -7.63 -0.95 -26.96
CA MET A 1 -7.30 -0.43 -25.62
C MET A 1 -7.93 0.95 -25.50
N LEU A 2 -9.14 1.04 -24.93
CA LEU A 2 -9.82 2.32 -24.74
C LEU A 2 -9.18 3.00 -23.53
N GLY A 3 -8.32 3.98 -23.79
CA GLY A 3 -7.73 4.81 -22.75
C GLY A 3 -8.80 5.75 -22.19
N VAL A 4 -9.22 5.53 -20.95
CA VAL A 4 -9.97 6.55 -20.20
C VAL A 4 -8.96 7.62 -19.77
N SER A 5 -8.85 8.68 -20.56
CA SER A 5 -8.12 9.88 -20.18
C SER A 5 -8.98 10.73 -19.26
N ILE A 6 -8.72 10.66 -17.94
CA ILE A 6 -9.27 11.64 -17.00
C ILE A 6 -8.43 12.92 -17.13
N GLN A 7 -8.89 13.88 -17.93
CA GLN A 7 -8.32 15.23 -17.93
C GLN A 7 -8.88 15.98 -16.72
N ILE A 8 -8.05 16.17 -15.70
CA ILE A 8 -8.37 17.03 -14.54
C ILE A 8 -7.99 18.47 -14.92
N ILE A 9 -8.96 19.27 -15.37
CA ILE A 9 -8.77 20.67 -15.77
C ILE A 9 -9.30 21.59 -14.66
N ASN A 10 -8.43 22.44 -14.11
CA ASN A 10 -8.72 23.61 -13.27
C ASN A 10 -9.82 23.44 -12.21
N LEU A 11 -9.56 22.61 -11.19
CA LEU A 11 -10.39 22.52 -9.99
C LEU A 11 -9.79 23.37 -8.87
N ASN A 12 -10.60 24.25 -8.27
CA ASN A 12 -10.22 24.85 -6.98
C ASN A 12 -10.30 23.79 -5.86
N ILE A 13 -9.67 24.05 -4.72
CA ILE A 13 -9.55 23.10 -3.61
C ILE A 13 -10.90 22.52 -3.17
N LEU A 14 -11.97 23.33 -3.18
CA LEU A 14 -13.31 22.90 -2.78
C LEU A 14 -13.90 21.88 -3.78
N LEU A 15 -13.72 22.12 -5.07
CA LEU A 15 -14.26 21.24 -6.12
C LEU A 15 -13.46 19.93 -6.21
N LEU A 16 -12.14 19.96 -5.94
CA LEU A 16 -11.31 18.77 -5.71
C LEU A 16 -11.80 17.95 -4.52
N PHE A 17 -12.12 18.61 -3.40
CA PHE A 17 -12.64 17.95 -2.21
C PHE A 17 -14.00 17.28 -2.48
N LEU A 18 -14.90 17.96 -3.19
CA LEU A 18 -16.20 17.41 -3.58
C LEU A 18 -16.08 16.23 -4.56
N LEU A 19 -15.17 16.32 -5.54
CA LEU A 19 -14.89 15.21 -6.45
C LEU A 19 -14.31 14.01 -5.71
N ALA A 20 -13.34 14.22 -4.83
CA ALA A 20 -12.77 13.17 -3.99
C ALA A 20 -13.84 12.49 -3.13
N LYS A 21 -14.75 13.27 -2.53
CA LYS A 21 -15.87 12.73 -1.75
C LYS A 21 -16.87 11.93 -2.60
N ARG A 22 -17.14 12.35 -3.84
CA ARG A 22 -17.99 11.58 -4.77
C ARG A 22 -17.31 10.30 -5.23
N LEU A 23 -16.04 10.37 -5.64
CA LEU A 23 -15.25 9.18 -6.00
C LEU A 23 -15.17 8.20 -4.84
N GLN A 24 -14.92 8.69 -3.63
CA GLN A 24 -14.96 7.90 -2.40
C GLN A 24 -16.32 7.19 -2.27
N THR A 25 -17.43 7.89 -2.43
CA THR A 25 -18.77 7.30 -2.33
C THR A 25 -19.02 6.18 -3.37
N TYR A 26 -18.45 6.28 -4.57
CA TYR A 26 -18.61 5.27 -5.63
C TYR A 26 -17.56 4.16 -5.60
N LEU A 27 -16.42 4.36 -4.95
CA LEU A 27 -15.31 3.41 -4.90
C LEU A 27 -15.19 2.68 -3.55
N ILE A 28 -15.83 3.18 -2.48
CA ILE A 28 -15.87 2.47 -1.19
C ILE A 28 -16.47 1.08 -1.40
N ASP A 29 -15.72 0.07 -0.96
CA ASP A 29 -16.10 -1.34 -0.88
C ASP A 29 -16.54 -1.97 -2.20
N THR A 30 -16.07 -1.44 -3.32
CA THR A 30 -16.33 -2.07 -4.61
C THR A 30 -15.45 -3.32 -4.75
N THR A 31 -16.08 -4.49 -4.62
CA THR A 31 -15.45 -5.75 -4.99
C THR A 31 -15.73 -6.02 -6.46
N CYS A 32 -14.70 -5.95 -7.30
CA CYS A 32 -14.78 -6.39 -8.68
C CYS A 32 -14.39 -7.87 -8.74
N GLN A 33 -15.25 -8.69 -9.32
CA GLN A 33 -14.99 -10.11 -9.54
C GLN A 33 -14.76 -10.35 -11.02
N LEU A 34 -13.65 -11.00 -11.35
CA LEU A 34 -13.35 -11.51 -12.68
C LEU A 34 -12.96 -12.97 -12.53
N ASP A 35 -13.87 -13.87 -12.89
CA ASP A 35 -13.71 -15.33 -12.74
C ASP A 35 -13.32 -15.75 -11.32
N ASN A 36 -12.07 -16.18 -11.13
CA ASN A 36 -11.50 -16.61 -9.86
C ASN A 36 -10.67 -15.50 -9.17
N VAL A 37 -10.79 -14.26 -9.62
CA VAL A 37 -10.05 -13.11 -9.09
C VAL A 37 -11.02 -12.11 -8.48
N SER A 38 -10.80 -11.81 -7.21
CA SER A 38 -11.46 -10.74 -6.49
C SER A 38 -10.52 -9.56 -6.32
N LEU A 39 -10.94 -8.36 -6.74
CA LEU A 39 -10.26 -7.11 -6.46
C LEU A 39 -11.11 -6.30 -5.48
N VAL A 40 -10.54 -6.01 -4.32
CA VAL A 40 -11.13 -5.10 -3.33
C VAL A 40 -10.35 -3.79 -3.36
N ILE A 41 -11.05 -2.69 -3.62
CA ILE A 41 -10.45 -1.35 -3.59
C ILE A 41 -10.88 -0.66 -2.28
N CYS A 42 -9.91 -0.33 -1.44
CA CYS A 42 -10.12 0.47 -0.24
C CYS A 42 -9.77 1.93 -0.55
N TYR A 43 -10.74 2.83 -0.42
CA TYR A 43 -10.51 4.27 -0.53
C TYR A 43 -10.57 4.90 0.86
N ASP A 44 -9.40 5.17 1.43
CA ASP A 44 -9.25 5.87 2.69
C ASP A 44 -7.85 6.51 2.77
N ASP A 45 -7.65 7.36 3.78
CA ASP A 45 -6.33 7.86 4.14
C ASP A 45 -5.49 6.78 4.82
N ILE A 46 -4.17 6.82 4.59
CA ILE A 46 -3.25 5.82 5.13
C ILE A 46 -3.21 5.82 6.67
N SER A 47 -3.53 6.95 7.30
CA SER A 47 -3.68 7.07 8.76
C SER A 47 -4.79 6.17 9.32
N ASN A 48 -5.83 5.89 8.53
CA ASN A 48 -6.93 5.00 8.91
C ASN A 48 -6.65 3.53 8.57
N TYR A 49 -5.65 3.25 7.74
CA TYR A 49 -5.44 1.92 7.17
C TYR A 49 -5.07 0.87 8.22
N SER A 50 -4.36 1.23 9.29
CA SER A 50 -4.07 0.29 10.39
C SER A 50 -5.36 -0.21 11.06
N ASN A 51 -6.35 0.67 11.25
CA ASN A 51 -7.66 0.30 11.80
C ASN A 51 -8.47 -0.57 10.84
N PHE A 52 -8.32 -0.33 9.54
CA PHE A 52 -8.91 -1.18 8.52
C PHE A 52 -8.31 -2.59 8.55
N LEU A 53 -6.97 -2.70 8.61
CA LEU A 53 -6.26 -3.97 8.69
C LEU A 53 -6.64 -4.76 9.95
N ALA A 54 -6.73 -4.11 11.10
CA ALA A 54 -7.11 -4.75 12.36
C ALA A 54 -8.50 -5.44 12.34
N LYS A 55 -9.37 -5.07 11.39
CA LYS A 55 -10.71 -5.66 11.21
C LYS A 55 -10.74 -6.83 10.22
N GLN A 56 -9.64 -7.08 9.52
CA GLN A 56 -9.59 -8.15 8.52
C GLN A 56 -9.38 -9.51 9.19
N ASN A 57 -10.09 -10.52 8.71
CA ASN A 57 -9.94 -11.91 9.18
C ASN A 57 -9.40 -12.82 8.06
N VAL A 58 -8.42 -12.31 7.32
CA VAL A 58 -7.75 -13.02 6.22
C VAL A 58 -6.24 -12.97 6.42
N LEU A 59 -5.55 -14.01 5.98
CA LEU A 59 -4.10 -14.02 5.91
C LEU A 59 -3.63 -13.66 4.50
N ILE A 60 -2.55 -12.89 4.43
CA ILE A 60 -1.98 -12.36 3.19
C ILE A 60 -0.68 -13.09 2.90
N ASP A 61 -0.64 -13.74 1.74
CA ASP A 61 0.55 -14.47 1.28
C ASP A 61 1.65 -13.54 0.79
N THR A 62 1.29 -12.38 0.21
CA THR A 62 2.28 -11.44 -0.34
C THR A 62 1.80 -10.01 -0.27
N TRP A 63 2.67 -9.14 0.25
CA TRP A 63 2.50 -7.70 0.26
C TRP A 63 3.33 -7.01 -0.82
N PHE A 64 2.71 -6.06 -1.51
CA PHE A 64 3.40 -5.08 -2.35
C PHE A 64 3.35 -3.72 -1.65
N PHE A 65 4.42 -3.33 -0.96
CA PHE A 65 4.48 -2.02 -0.33
C PHE A 65 4.95 -0.99 -1.37
N ASP A 66 3.98 -0.31 -1.97
CA ASP A 66 4.20 0.65 -3.04
C ASP A 66 3.41 1.95 -2.84
N GLY A 67 4.00 3.06 -3.26
CA GLY A 67 3.49 4.41 -3.04
C GLY A 67 4.56 5.47 -3.28
N PHE A 68 4.33 6.69 -2.78
CA PHE A 68 5.33 7.74 -2.89
C PHE A 68 6.60 7.40 -2.09
N SER A 69 7.74 7.96 -2.53
CA SER A 69 9.01 7.82 -1.81
C SER A 69 8.84 8.13 -0.32
N PRO A 70 9.53 7.45 0.60
CA PRO A 70 9.30 7.64 2.03
C PRO A 70 9.46 9.08 2.54
N ALA A 71 10.27 9.90 1.87
CA ALA A 71 10.40 11.33 2.19
C ALA A 71 9.16 12.17 1.84
N LYS A 72 8.34 11.73 0.88
CA LYS A 72 7.14 12.44 0.41
C LYS A 72 5.86 12.02 1.14
N ASN A 73 5.81 10.80 1.65
CA ASN A 73 4.65 10.27 2.37
C ASN A 73 5.12 9.36 3.52
N PRO A 74 5.69 9.93 4.60
CA PRO A 74 6.29 9.15 5.68
C PRO A 74 5.30 8.28 6.44
N ASP A 75 4.04 8.70 6.55
CA ASP A 75 2.99 8.01 7.33
C ASP A 75 2.70 6.60 6.79
N MET A 76 2.78 6.45 5.47
CA MET A 76 2.67 5.15 4.78
C MET A 76 3.78 4.16 5.13
N TRP A 77 4.93 4.64 5.63
CA TRP A 77 6.08 3.80 5.96
C TRP A 77 6.30 3.68 7.47
N SER A 78 5.25 3.86 8.26
CA SER A 78 5.31 3.82 9.72
C SER A 78 5.46 2.39 10.26
N GLU A 79 6.10 2.27 11.42
CA GLU A 79 6.24 0.99 12.12
C GLU A 79 4.89 0.41 12.55
N CYS A 80 3.96 1.27 12.97
CA CYS A 80 2.62 0.86 13.38
C CYS A 80 1.89 0.13 12.25
N LEU A 81 1.96 0.67 11.03
CA LEU A 81 1.35 0.03 9.87
C LEU A 81 2.01 -1.31 9.57
N PHE A 82 3.34 -1.39 9.57
CA PHE A 82 4.03 -2.65 9.27
C PHE A 82 3.77 -3.74 10.30
N LYS A 83 3.52 -3.41 11.57
CA LYS A 83 3.11 -4.39 12.59
C LYS A 83 1.77 -5.05 12.24
N HIS A 84 0.76 -4.26 11.88
CA HIS A 84 -0.53 -4.81 11.45
C HIS A 84 -0.38 -5.65 10.17
N CYS A 85 0.44 -5.19 9.21
CA CYS A 85 0.74 -6.00 8.02
C CYS A 85 1.40 -7.34 8.38
N PHE A 86 2.35 -7.35 9.31
CA PHE A 86 3.02 -8.57 9.77
C PHE A 86 2.05 -9.54 10.45
N GLU A 87 1.15 -9.03 11.30
CA GLU A 87 0.11 -9.84 11.96
C GLU A 87 -0.77 -10.56 10.95
N LEU A 88 -1.23 -9.85 9.91
CA LEU A 88 -2.03 -10.41 8.82
C LEU A 88 -1.22 -11.21 7.79
N THR A 89 0.10 -11.27 7.89
CA THR A 89 0.92 -12.06 6.95
C THR A 89 0.81 -13.55 7.29
N ALA A 90 0.53 -14.38 6.29
CA ALA A 90 0.53 -15.83 6.41
C ALA A 90 1.92 -16.38 6.80
N PRO A 91 2.03 -17.59 7.39
CA PRO A 91 3.33 -18.25 7.55
C PRO A 91 4.06 -18.37 6.21
N ASN A 92 5.35 -17.99 6.15
CA ASN A 92 6.15 -17.89 4.93
C ASN A 92 5.67 -16.81 3.93
N GLY A 93 4.72 -15.97 4.33
CA GLY A 93 4.25 -14.84 3.53
C GLY A 93 5.37 -13.84 3.29
N ARG A 94 5.32 -13.15 2.15
CA ARG A 94 6.42 -12.33 1.63
C ARG A 94 6.05 -10.87 1.50
N PHE A 95 7.05 -10.01 1.36
CA PHE A 95 6.84 -8.65 0.87
C PHE A 95 7.94 -8.23 -0.11
N ALA A 96 7.61 -7.24 -0.94
CA ALA A 96 8.57 -6.49 -1.72
C ALA A 96 8.24 -4.99 -1.70
N THR A 97 9.26 -4.15 -1.80
CA THR A 97 9.12 -2.70 -1.99
C THR A 97 10.26 -2.13 -2.80
N PHE A 98 9.99 -1.05 -3.55
CA PHE A 98 11.00 -0.38 -4.36
C PHE A 98 12.04 0.40 -3.53
N THR A 99 11.71 0.78 -2.29
CA THR A 99 12.57 1.63 -1.47
C THR A 99 13.60 0.81 -0.70
N ALA A 100 14.78 1.38 -0.48
CA ALA A 100 15.83 0.83 0.39
C ALA A 100 16.20 1.79 1.54
N ALA A 101 15.30 2.74 1.85
CA ALA A 101 15.51 3.71 2.91
C ALA A 101 15.75 3.02 4.26
N SER A 102 16.79 3.46 4.99
CA SER A 102 17.24 2.80 6.21
C SER A 102 16.18 2.75 7.30
N PHE A 103 15.34 3.78 7.43
CA PHE A 103 14.27 3.80 8.44
C PHE A 103 13.15 2.81 8.10
N VAL A 104 12.77 2.70 6.82
CA VAL A 104 11.79 1.71 6.35
C VAL A 104 12.28 0.30 6.64
N ARG A 105 13.56 0.01 6.34
CA ARG A 105 14.17 -1.28 6.67
C ARG A 105 14.09 -1.58 8.17
N ARG A 106 14.39 -0.61 9.04
CA ARG A 106 14.30 -0.79 10.49
C ARG A 106 12.87 -1.06 10.93
N HIS A 107 11.88 -0.31 10.43
CA HIS A 107 10.49 -0.53 10.80
C HIS A 107 9.96 -1.90 10.37
N LEU A 108 10.33 -2.39 9.18
CA LEU A 108 9.98 -3.74 8.73
C LEU A 108 10.61 -4.82 9.63
N ILE A 109 11.87 -4.66 10.03
CA ILE A 109 12.53 -5.57 10.98
C ILE A 109 11.84 -5.52 12.34
N ASN A 110 11.56 -4.33 12.86
CA ASN A 110 10.88 -4.14 14.15
C ASN A 110 9.45 -4.70 14.15
N ALA A 111 8.78 -4.72 12.99
CA ALA A 111 7.48 -5.35 12.82
C ALA A 111 7.54 -6.89 12.86
N GLY A 112 8.72 -7.49 12.65
CA GLY A 112 8.95 -8.93 12.73
C GLY A 112 9.39 -9.58 11.43
N PHE A 113 9.45 -8.84 10.30
CA PHE A 113 9.90 -9.42 9.04
C PHE A 113 11.40 -9.70 9.03
N THR A 114 11.79 -10.80 8.39
CA THR A 114 13.17 -10.99 7.92
C THR A 114 13.37 -10.17 6.65
N VAL A 115 14.29 -9.20 6.68
CA VAL A 115 14.48 -8.23 5.58
C VAL A 115 15.84 -8.35 4.90
N GLN A 116 15.81 -8.43 3.57
CA GLN A 116 16.99 -8.49 2.70
C GLN A 116 17.02 -7.31 1.72
N LYS A 117 18.21 -6.76 1.49
CA LYS A 117 18.45 -5.83 0.37
C LYS A 117 18.69 -6.62 -0.90
N ARG A 118 18.11 -6.17 -2.02
CA ARG A 118 18.39 -6.70 -3.36
C ARG A 118 18.72 -5.57 -4.31
N LYS A 119 19.38 -5.90 -5.42
CA LYS A 119 19.61 -4.96 -6.52
C LYS A 119 18.27 -4.42 -7.01
N GLY A 120 18.15 -3.10 -7.09
CA GLY A 120 16.95 -2.46 -7.61
C GLY A 120 16.79 -2.66 -9.12
N PHE A 121 15.59 -2.40 -9.63
CA PHE A 121 15.32 -2.44 -11.06
C PHE A 121 15.81 -1.18 -11.78
N GLY A 122 16.36 -1.34 -12.99
CA GLY A 122 16.86 -0.23 -13.81
C GLY A 122 18.01 0.52 -13.14
N SER A 123 17.85 1.84 -12.99
CA SER A 123 18.84 2.70 -12.34
C SER A 123 18.79 2.68 -10.81
N LYS A 124 17.78 2.03 -10.20
CA LYS A 124 17.69 1.93 -8.73
C LYS A 124 18.78 1.00 -8.22
N ARG A 125 19.58 1.50 -7.27
CA ARG A 125 20.69 0.74 -6.68
C ARG A 125 20.19 -0.45 -5.88
N GLU A 126 19.23 -0.22 -5.00
CA GLU A 126 18.74 -1.21 -4.04
C GLU A 126 17.23 -1.13 -3.87
N MET A 127 16.64 -2.26 -3.46
CA MET A 127 15.25 -2.43 -3.04
C MET A 127 15.18 -3.41 -1.85
N LEU A 128 14.06 -3.48 -1.16
CA LEU A 128 13.87 -4.41 -0.03
C LEU A 128 12.89 -5.51 -0.40
N VAL A 129 13.21 -6.72 0.04
CA VAL A 129 12.33 -7.88 0.04
C VAL A 129 12.41 -8.58 1.39
N GLY A 130 11.43 -9.39 1.72
CA GLY A 130 11.47 -10.16 2.95
C GLY A 130 10.33 -11.14 3.10
N TYR A 131 10.30 -11.78 4.27
CA TYR A 131 9.30 -12.79 4.62
C TYR A 131 9.04 -12.82 6.12
N LYS A 132 7.91 -13.40 6.50
CA LYS A 132 7.56 -13.79 7.86
C LYS A 132 8.08 -15.18 8.17
#